data_AF-A0A5C8LL52-F1
#
_entry.id   AF-A0A5C8LL52-F1
#
_cell.length_a   1.000
_cell.length_b   1.000
_cell.length_c   1.000
_cell.angle_alpha   90.00
_cell.angle_beta   90.00
_cell.angle_gamma   90.00
#
_symmetry.space_group_name_H-M   'P 1'
#
loop_
_entity.id
_entity.type
_entity.pdbx_description
1 polymer ?
#
loop_
_entity_poly.entity_id
_entity_poly.type
_entity_poly.pdbx_seq_one_letter_code
_entity_poly.pdbx_strand_id
1 'polypeptide(L)' 'MIVDDETKIRNGLCNFFPWKEIGFEVVAEAKHGKQALEYIVKQPIDVVLCDIKMPVMSGIELAQELYHRKNKAKMVF' A
#
# COMPACT_ATOMS: atom_id res chain seq x y z
N MET A 1 -1.89 -4.34 2.02
CA MET A 1 -0.68 -3.53 2.25
C MET A 1 -1.09 -2.10 2.57
N ILE A 2 -0.39 -1.44 3.49
CA ILE A 2 -0.66 -0.04 3.88
C ILE A 2 0.57 0.82 3.51
N VAL A 3 0.35 1.93 2.80
CA VAL A 3 1.39 2.80 2.26
C VAL A 3 1.09 4.24 2.61
N ASP A 4 1.92 4.84 3.45
CA ASP A 4 1.72 6.20 3.97
C ASP A 4 3.08 6.69 4.50
N ASP A 5 3.50 7.92 4.20
CA ASP A 5 4.79 8.45 4.65
C ASP A 5 4.75 8.92 6.11
N GLU A 6 3.57 9.26 6.63
CA GLU A 6 3.34 9.61 8.03
C GLU A 6 3.28 8.37 8.91
N THR A 7 4.36 8.14 9.66
CA THR A 7 4.50 6.94 10.51
C THR A 7 3.40 6.81 11.57
N LYS A 8 2.84 7.93 12.07
CA LYS A 8 1.74 7.88 13.04
C LYS A 8 0.46 7.36 12.41
N ILE A 9 0.11 7.84 11.21
CA ILE A 9 -1.09 7.42 10.47
C ILE A 9 -0.94 5.95 10.06
N ARG A 10 0.20 5.61 9.44
CA ARG A 10 0.51 4.22 9.05
C ARG A 10 0.39 3.25 10.23
N ASN A 11 1.02 3.55 11.36
CA ASN A 11 0.93 2.70 12.56
C ASN A 11 -0.51 2.59 13.08
N GLY A 12 -1.28 3.67 13.04
CA GLY A 12 -2.68 3.65 13.44
C GLY A 12 -3.53 2.77 12.54
N LEU A 13 -3.36 2.89 11.22
CA LEU A 13 -4.02 2.03 10.25
C LEU A 13 -3.64 0.57 10.46
N CYS A 14 -2.36 0.24 10.64
CA CYS A 14 -1.90 -1.14 10.80
C CYS A 14 -2.38 -1.81 12.09
N ASN A 15 -2.39 -1.07 13.22
CA ASN A 15 -2.52 -1.68 14.55
C ASN A 15 -3.87 -1.42 15.24
N PHE A 16 -4.61 -0.38 14.86
CA PHE A 16 -5.85 -0.01 15.56
C PHE A 16 -7.13 -0.43 14.82
N PHE A 17 -7.02 -0.88 13.57
CA PHE A 17 -8.15 -1.41 12.82
C PHE A 17 -8.21 -2.93 12.93
N PRO A 18 -9.40 -3.52 13.16
CA PRO A 18 -9.57 -4.96 13.29
C PRO A 18 -9.59 -5.65 11.91
N TRP A 19 -8.50 -5.54 11.14
CA TRP A 19 -8.41 -6.06 9.77
C TRP A 19 -8.87 -7.51 9.65
N LYS A 20 -8.46 -8.36 10.61
CA LYS A 20 -8.83 -9.78 10.60
C LYS A 20 -10.33 -10.01 10.74
N GLU A 21 -11.05 -9.18 11.49
CA GLU A 21 -12.50 -9.29 11.67
C GLU A 21 -13.27 -8.89 10.40
N ILE A 22 -12.70 -7.99 9.59
CA ILE A 22 -13.27 -7.58 8.30
C ILE A 22 -12.74 -8.39 7.11
N GLY A 23 -12.01 -9.49 7.38
CA GLY A 23 -11.54 -10.43 6.36
C GLY A 23 -10.26 -10.00 5.63
N PHE A 24 -9.47 -9.10 6.22
CA PHE A 24 -8.19 -8.64 5.68
C PHE A 24 -7.03 -8.95 6.62
N GLU A 25 -5.81 -8.98 6.07
CA GLU A 25 -4.58 -9.05 6.84
C GLU A 25 -3.59 -8.00 6.32
N VAL A 26 -3.01 -7.24 7.24
CA VAL A 26 -1.92 -6.31 6.90
C VAL A 26 -0.62 -7.11 6.79
N VAL A 27 -0.31 -7.53 5.56
CA VAL A 27 0.89 -8.34 5.27
C VAL A 27 2.16 -7.50 5.05
N ALA A 28 2.01 -6.19 4.82
CA ALA A 28 3.12 -5.31 4.49
C ALA A 28 2.80 -3.84 4.74
N GLU A 29 3.85 -3.07 5.02
CA GLU A 29 3.85 -1.63 5.22
C GLU A 29 4.92 -0.97 4.35
N ALA A 30 4.65 0.23 3.84
CA ALA A 30 5.65 1.05 3.17
C ALA A 30 5.49 2.54 3.46
N LYS A 31 6.59 3.28 3.30
CA LYS A 31 6.67 4.73 3.55
C LYS A 31 6.49 5.59 2.29
N HIS A 32 6.48 4.97 1.11
CA HIS A 32 6.32 5.64 -0.17
C HIS A 32 6.06 4.61 -1.27
N GLY A 33 5.62 5.08 -2.45
CA GLY A 33 5.24 4.20 -3.56
C GLY A 33 6.36 3.28 -4.04
N LYS A 34 7.62 3.75 -4.06
CA LYS A 34 8.75 2.94 -4.54
C LYS A 34 9.01 1.70 -3.68
N GLN A 35 8.96 1.84 -2.35
CA GLN A 35 9.11 0.70 -1.44
C GLN A 35 7.94 -0.26 -1.58
N ALA A 36 6.73 0.27 -1.78
CA ALA A 36 5.55 -0.55 -2.02
C ALA A 36 5.68 -1.36 -3.32
N LEU A 37 6.11 -0.73 -4.41
CA LEU A 37 6.36 -1.38 -5.68
C LEU A 37 7.39 -2.51 -5.55
N GLU A 38 8.52 -2.26 -4.89
CA GLU A 38 9.57 -3.25 -4.67
C GLU A 38 9.10 -4.49 -3.88
N TYR A 39 8.10 -4.32 -3.01
CA TYR A 39 7.46 -5.41 -2.29
C TYR A 39 6.44 -6.15 -3.18
N ILE A 40 5.54 -5.42 -3.84
CA ILE A 40 4.45 -5.97 -4.66
C ILE A 40 4.97 -6.81 -5.85
N VAL A 41 6.16 -6.49 -6.37
CA VAL A 41 6.77 -7.30 -7.44
C VAL A 41 7.34 -8.63 -6.96
N LYS A 42 7.58 -8.79 -5.65
CA LYS A 42 8.12 -10.02 -5.05
C LYS A 42 7.04 -10.87 -4.39
N GLN A 43 6.04 -10.22 -3.82
CA GLN A 43 4.94 -10.89 -3.14
C GLN A 43 3.60 -10.38 -3.65
N PRO A 44 2.63 -11.28 -3.90
CA PRO A 44 1.30 -10.87 -4.34
C PRO A 44 0.61 -10.06 -3.26
N ILE A 45 -0.07 -8.99 -3.67
CA ILE A 45 -0.90 -8.13 -2.81
C ILE A 45 -2.28 -8.00 -3.45
N ASP A 46 -3.32 -8.25 -2.67
CA ASP A 46 -4.70 -8.12 -3.16
C ASP A 46 -5.20 -6.67 -3.12
N VAL A 47 -4.85 -5.94 -2.06
CA VAL A 47 -5.28 -4.56 -1.82
C VAL A 47 -4.14 -3.72 -1.25
N VAL A 48 -4.00 -2.52 -1.79
CA VAL A 48 -3.08 -1.48 -1.34
C VAL A 48 -3.92 -0.28 -0.88
N LEU A 49 -3.88 0.02 0.42
CA LEU A 49 -4.37 1.28 0.97
C LEU A 49 -3.19 2.26 0.94
N CYS A 50 -3.32 3.36 0.23
CA CYS A 50 -2.20 4.22 -0.15
C CYS A 50 -2.54 5.69 -0.02
N ASP A 51 -1.70 6.50 0.63
CA ASP A 51 -1.80 7.95 0.48
C ASP A 51 -1.46 8.39 -0.96
N ILE A 52 -2.07 9.49 -1.40
CA ILE A 52 -1.86 10.05 -2.74
C ILE A 52 -0.51 10.76 -2.83
N LYS A 53 -0.14 11.56 -1.82
CA LYS A 53 1.00 12.50 -1.90
C LYS A 53 2.13 12.09 -0.96
N MET A 54 3.02 11.26 -1.48
CA MET A 54 4.21 10.81 -0.76
C MET A 54 5.50 11.23 -1.48
N PRO A 55 6.63 11.36 -0.76
CA PRO A 55 7.94 11.56 -1.38
C PRO A 55 8.39 10.32 -2.18
N VAL A 56 9.40 10.50 -3.04
CA VAL A 56 10.04 9.44 -3.88
C VAL A 56 9.15 8.89 -4.99
N MET A 57 7.93 8.47 -4.67
CA MET A 57 6.91 8.03 -5.61
C MET A 57 5.54 8.16 -4.94
N SER A 58 4.66 8.91 -5.57
CA SER A 58 3.28 9.14 -5.15
C SER A 58 2.40 7.89 -5.28
N GLY A 59 1.25 7.89 -4.63
CA GLY A 59 0.27 6.81 -4.78
C GLY A 59 -0.28 6.69 -6.20
N ILE A 60 -0.36 7.82 -6.92
CA ILE A 60 -0.79 7.84 -8.33
C ILE A 60 0.27 7.18 -9.22
N GLU A 61 1.54 7.53 -9.06
CA GLU A 61 2.64 6.90 -9.81
C GLU A 61 2.74 5.41 -9.52
N LEU A 62 2.54 4.99 -8.26
CA LEU A 62 2.45 3.58 -7.90
C LEU A 62 1.30 2.88 -8.64
N ALA A 63 0.10 3.46 -8.63
CA ALA A 63 -1.06 2.90 -9.33
C ALA A 63 -0.82 2.78 -10.84
N GLN A 64 -0.19 3.78 -11.45
CA GLN A 64 0.22 3.74 -12.85
C GLN A 64 1.20 2.58 -13.12
N GLU A 65 2.22 2.42 -12.29
CA GLU A 65 3.21 1.35 -12.46
C GLU A 65 2.57 -0.04 -12.31
N LEU A 66 1.68 -0.22 -11.34
CA LEU A 66 0.93 -1.47 -11.16
C LEU A 66 0.03 -1.78 -12.37
N TYR A 67 -0.60 -0.76 -12.94
CA TYR A 67 -1.39 -0.88 -14.17
C TYR A 67 -0.53 -1.33 -15.36
N HIS A 68 0.63 -0.69 -15.60
CA HIS A 68 1.54 -1.07 -16.69
C HIS A 68 2.08 -2.51 -16.54
N ARG A 69 2.30 -2.96 -15.30
CA ARG A 69 2.72 -4.34 -14.99
C ARG A 69 1.59 -5.35 -15.08
N LYS A 70 0.35 -4.93 -15.38
CA LYS A 70 -0.86 -5.77 -15.32
C LYS A 70 -1.03 -6.45 -13.96
N ASN A 71 -0.61 -5.78 -12.89
CA ASN A 71 -0.81 -6.26 -11.53
C ASN A 71 -2.30 -6.15 -11.17
N LYS A 72 -2.83 -7.12 -10.41
CA LYS A 72 -4.24 -7.21 -10.05
C LYS A 72 -4.59 -6.56 -8.71
N ALA A 73 -3.61 -6.02 -7.98
CA ALA A 73 -3.81 -5.34 -6.72
C ALA A 73 -4.81 -4.19 -6.88
N LYS A 74 -5.81 -4.13 -6.01
CA LYS A 74 -6.76 -3.02 -5.95
C LYS A 74 -6.15 -1.87 -5.15
N MET A 75 -6.19 -0.67 -5.72
CA MET A 75 -5.75 0.56 -5.06
C MET A 75 -6.94 1.22 -4.35
N VAL A 76 -6.72 1.65 -3.10
CA VAL A 76 -7.63 2.48 -2.32
C VAL A 76 -6.83 3.68 -1.81
N PHE A 77 -7.38 4.89 -1.97
CA PHE A 77 -6.79 6.15 -1.52
C PHE A 77 -7.65 6.75 -0.41
#